data_AF-A0A1B8PYB0-F1
#
_entry.id   AF-A0A1B8PYB0-F1
#
_cell.length_a   1.000
_cell.length_b   1.000
_cell.length_c   1.000
_cell.angle_alpha   90.00
_cell.angle_beta   90.00
_cell.angle_gamma   90.00
#
_symmetry.space_group_name_H-M   'P 1'
#
loop_
_entity.id
_entity.type
_entity.pdbx_description
1 polymer ?
#
loop_
_entity_poly.entity_id
_entity_poly.type
_entity_poly.pdbx_seq_one_letter_code
_entity_poly.pdbx_strand_id
1 'polypeptide(L)'
;MMIKLIVGLGNVGAEYKDTRHNAGFWFADALCDKFGITLTHDKKFHGSVGRGTIYGQDVRLLTPDTFMNRSGMAVAPFAKFYNIAPHEILIAHDELDISAGSLRLKKGGGHGGHNGLKDIVPHIGADFWRLRVGIGRPAHSSMVSGWVLSKPMSDDRVNIDRAIECGMNALELLIKGDEQKAISLANGFKLPT
;
A
#
# COMPACT_ATOMS: atom_id res chain seq x y z
N MET A 1 -12.38 -15.05 4.38
CA MET A 1 -11.55 -14.00 5.02
C MET A 1 -12.00 -12.67 4.44
N MET A 2 -12.12 -11.61 5.24
CA MET A 2 -12.67 -10.33 4.77
C MET A 2 -11.63 -9.24 5.02
N ILE A 3 -11.10 -8.64 3.95
CA ILE A 3 -10.26 -7.45 4.08
C ILE A 3 -11.20 -6.31 4.50
N LYS A 4 -10.97 -5.74 5.69
CA LYS A 4 -11.78 -4.65 6.24
C LYS A 4 -11.07 -3.30 6.19
N LEU A 5 -9.74 -3.31 6.08
CA LEU A 5 -8.91 -2.12 6.01
C LEU A 5 -7.86 -2.26 4.93
N ILE A 6 -7.77 -1.24 4.08
CA ILE A 6 -6.67 -1.05 3.14
C ILE A 6 -5.93 0.22 3.56
N VAL A 7 -4.62 0.09 3.77
CA VAL A 7 -3.73 1.19 4.12
C VAL A 7 -2.81 1.48 2.95
N GLY A 8 -2.76 2.73 2.49
CA GLY A 8 -1.72 3.21 1.60
C GLY A 8 -0.62 3.91 2.40
N LEU A 9 0.64 3.52 2.25
CA LEU A 9 1.77 4.23 2.86
C LEU A 9 2.34 5.30 1.91
N GLY A 10 2.78 6.42 2.50
CA GLY A 10 3.33 7.57 1.81
C GLY A 10 3.71 8.69 2.77
N ASN A 11 4.28 9.77 2.25
CA ASN A 11 4.43 11.04 2.97
C ASN A 11 3.44 12.06 2.43
N VAL A 12 2.91 12.90 3.33
CA VAL A 12 2.04 14.03 2.98
C VAL A 12 2.85 15.27 2.62
N GLY A 13 2.30 16.10 1.74
CA GLY A 13 2.98 17.30 1.21
C GLY A 13 3.09 17.24 -0.31
N ALA A 14 3.00 18.41 -0.96
CA ALA A 14 3.04 18.51 -2.41
C ALA A 14 4.38 18.01 -2.98
N GLU A 15 5.46 18.19 -2.22
CA GLU A 15 6.82 17.74 -2.54
C GLU A 15 6.96 16.21 -2.57
N TYR A 16 6.12 15.47 -1.86
CA TYR A 16 6.21 14.00 -1.79
C TYR A 16 5.21 13.27 -2.70
N LYS A 17 4.17 13.97 -3.16
CA LYS A 17 3.05 13.41 -3.94
C LYS A 17 3.50 12.50 -5.08
N ASP A 18 4.54 12.92 -5.80
CA ASP A 18 5.05 12.24 -6.98
C ASP A 18 6.27 11.35 -6.71
N THR A 19 6.66 11.16 -5.44
CA THR A 19 7.85 10.37 -5.08
C THR A 19 7.55 8.88 -5.03
N ARG A 20 8.54 8.04 -5.34
CA ARG A 20 8.42 6.57 -5.26
C ARG A 20 7.87 6.09 -3.91
N HIS A 21 8.20 6.77 -2.82
CA HIS A 21 7.75 6.40 -1.48
C HIS A 21 6.25 6.55 -1.24
N ASN A 22 5.54 7.20 -2.17
CA ASN A 22 4.09 7.37 -2.15
C ASN A 22 3.35 6.32 -3.00
N ALA A 23 4.01 5.24 -3.44
CA ALA A 23 3.36 4.18 -4.21
C ALA A 23 2.16 3.55 -3.49
N GLY A 24 2.19 3.49 -2.16
CA GLY A 24 1.04 3.05 -1.36
C GLY A 24 -0.14 4.03 -1.43
N PHE A 25 0.12 5.34 -1.41
CA PHE A 25 -0.90 6.37 -1.64
C PHE A 25 -1.46 6.29 -3.06
N TRP A 26 -0.63 6.10 -4.09
CA TRP A 26 -1.11 5.95 -5.47
C TRP A 26 -2.09 4.78 -5.63
N PHE A 27 -1.84 3.67 -4.93
CA PHE A 27 -2.77 2.55 -4.88
C PHE A 27 -4.09 2.93 -4.19
N ALA A 28 -4.03 3.64 -3.06
CA ALA A 28 -5.22 4.12 -2.36
C ALA A 28 -6.03 5.13 -3.19
N ASP A 29 -5.37 6.04 -3.90
CA ASP A 29 -5.98 7.01 -4.81
C ASP A 29 -6.69 6.28 -5.96
N ALA A 30 -6.04 5.29 -6.58
CA ALA A 30 -6.65 4.47 -7.63
C ALA A 30 -7.91 3.72 -7.17
N LEU A 31 -7.94 3.26 -5.90
CA LEU A 31 -9.16 2.70 -5.31
C LEU A 31 -10.24 3.76 -5.11
N CYS A 32 -9.87 4.94 -4.64
CA CYS A 32 -10.81 6.05 -4.45
C CYS A 32 -11.48 6.41 -5.78
N ASP A 33 -10.70 6.55 -6.85
CA ASP A 33 -11.19 6.87 -8.19
C ASP A 33 -12.10 5.77 -8.73
N LYS A 34 -11.69 4.50 -8.63
CA LYS A 34 -12.45 3.35 -9.16
C LYS A 34 -13.78 3.13 -8.44
N PHE A 35 -13.83 3.35 -7.12
CA PHE A 35 -14.99 3.02 -6.28
C PHE A 35 -15.77 4.25 -5.80
N GLY A 36 -15.39 5.46 -6.22
CA GLY A 36 -16.05 6.70 -5.80
C GLY A 36 -15.94 6.96 -4.30
N ILE A 37 -14.81 6.59 -3.67
CA ILE A 37 -14.59 6.78 -2.23
C ILE A 37 -13.90 8.12 -2.01
N THR A 38 -14.45 8.94 -1.12
CA THR A 38 -13.80 10.19 -0.69
C THR A 38 -12.96 9.95 0.56
N LEU A 39 -11.69 10.37 0.53
CA LEU A 39 -10.84 10.43 1.72
C LEU A 39 -11.02 11.78 2.41
N THR A 40 -11.34 11.76 3.70
CA THR A 40 -11.45 12.95 4.54
C THR A 40 -10.41 12.90 5.65
N HIS A 41 -9.72 14.02 5.89
CA HIS A 41 -8.76 14.11 6.98
C HIS A 41 -9.44 13.89 8.34
N ASP A 42 -8.95 12.94 9.11
CA ASP A 42 -9.40 12.62 10.45
C ASP A 42 -8.25 12.80 11.45
N LYS A 43 -8.35 13.86 12.26
CA LYS A 43 -7.36 14.21 13.28
C LYS A 43 -7.18 13.12 14.33
N LYS A 44 -8.22 12.33 14.62
CA LYS A 44 -8.17 11.27 15.63
C LYS A 44 -7.22 10.14 15.21
N PHE A 45 -7.13 9.89 13.91
CA PHE A 45 -6.32 8.81 13.35
C PHE A 45 -5.08 9.29 12.62
N HIS A 46 -4.76 10.60 12.71
CA HIS A 46 -3.58 11.19 12.07
C HIS A 46 -3.48 10.80 10.59
N GLY A 47 -4.57 10.92 9.84
CA GLY A 47 -4.62 10.45 8.46
C GLY A 47 -5.89 10.81 7.74
N SER A 48 -5.91 10.59 6.43
CA SER A 48 -7.14 10.66 5.65
C SER A 48 -7.80 9.30 5.61
N VAL A 49 -9.11 9.28 5.87
CA VAL A 49 -9.89 8.05 6.04
C VAL A 49 -11.05 8.06 5.06
N GLY A 50 -11.40 6.88 4.57
CA GLY A 50 -12.55 6.66 3.70
C GLY A 50 -13.25 5.35 4.03
N ARG A 51 -14.47 5.20 3.54
CA ARG A 51 -15.24 3.97 3.61
C ARG A 51 -16.09 3.84 2.36
N GLY A 52 -16.15 2.65 1.81
CA GLY A 52 -17.02 2.37 0.67
C GLY A 52 -17.15 0.90 0.37
N THR A 53 -17.97 0.59 -0.63
CA THR A 53 -18.17 -0.78 -1.10
C THR A 53 -17.15 -1.11 -2.18
N ILE A 54 -16.13 -1.90 -1.83
CA ILE A 54 -15.09 -2.38 -2.73
C ILE A 54 -15.39 -3.84 -3.07
N TYR A 55 -15.63 -4.14 -4.35
CA TYR A 55 -15.98 -5.48 -4.85
C TYR A 55 -17.09 -6.19 -4.05
N GLY A 56 -18.09 -5.43 -3.61
CA GLY A 56 -19.24 -5.94 -2.84
C GLY A 56 -19.03 -6.07 -1.33
N GLN A 57 -17.87 -5.65 -0.80
CA GLN A 57 -17.60 -5.63 0.64
C GLN A 57 -17.44 -4.21 1.17
N ASP A 58 -17.90 -3.98 2.40
CA ASP A 58 -17.67 -2.71 3.11
C ASP A 58 -16.21 -2.65 3.61
N VAL A 59 -15.43 -1.73 3.06
CA VAL A 59 -14.00 -1.62 3.31
C VAL A 59 -13.66 -0.18 3.71
N ARG A 60 -12.75 -0.06 4.68
CA ARG A 60 -12.16 1.21 5.10
C ARG A 60 -10.83 1.45 4.38
N LEU A 61 -10.59 2.70 4.02
CA LEU A 61 -9.31 3.17 3.51
C LEU A 61 -8.65 4.08 4.55
N LEU A 62 -7.33 3.97 4.68
CA LEU A 62 -6.51 4.85 5.51
C LEU A 62 -5.23 5.23 4.76
N THR A 63 -4.96 6.52 4.66
CA THR A 63 -3.65 7.06 4.27
C THR A 63 -3.11 7.86 5.46
N PRO A 64 -2.08 7.34 6.18
CA PRO A 64 -1.49 8.05 7.30
C PRO A 64 -0.97 9.42 6.90
N ASP A 65 -1.41 10.46 7.60
CA ASP A 65 -0.86 11.81 7.57
C ASP A 65 0.18 11.93 8.69
N THR A 66 1.01 10.91 8.76
CA THR A 66 2.20 10.84 9.58
C THR A 66 3.37 10.69 8.63
N PHE A 67 4.52 11.30 8.94
CA PHE A 67 5.74 10.97 8.22
C PHE A 67 5.91 9.44 8.20
N MET A 68 6.44 8.89 7.12
CA MET A 68 6.47 7.44 6.85
C MET A 68 6.90 6.63 8.09
N ASN A 69 7.95 7.06 8.78
CA ASN A 69 8.51 6.41 9.96
C ASN A 69 7.63 6.46 11.23
N ARG A 70 6.42 7.01 11.15
CA ARG A 70 5.40 7.11 12.21
C ARG A 70 4.04 6.59 11.75
N SER A 71 4.00 5.76 10.70
CA SER A 71 2.74 5.22 10.15
C SER A 71 1.94 4.38 11.16
N GLY A 72 2.61 3.71 12.10
CA GLY A 72 2.00 2.93 13.17
C GLY A 72 1.15 3.76 14.13
N MET A 73 1.47 5.05 14.30
CA MET A 73 0.67 5.99 15.09
C MET A 73 -0.72 6.24 14.49
N ALA A 74 -0.91 6.02 13.18
CA ALA A 74 -2.22 6.11 12.53
C ALA A 74 -2.89 4.74 12.45
N VAL A 75 -2.15 3.73 11.97
CA VAL A 75 -2.68 2.40 11.65
C VAL A 75 -3.16 1.66 12.90
N ALA A 76 -2.38 1.65 13.97
CA ALA A 76 -2.70 0.91 15.18
C ALA A 76 -3.97 1.41 15.90
N PRO A 77 -4.13 2.72 16.21
CA PRO A 77 -5.36 3.19 16.83
C PRO A 77 -6.57 3.07 15.91
N PHE A 78 -6.41 3.21 14.59
CA PHE A 78 -7.50 2.98 13.64
C PHE A 78 -7.99 1.53 13.68
N ALA A 79 -7.09 0.57 13.53
CA ALA A 79 -7.42 -0.85 13.56
C ALA A 79 -8.07 -1.25 14.90
N LYS A 80 -7.50 -0.78 16.02
CA LYS A 80 -8.04 -1.02 17.37
C LYS A 80 -9.45 -0.44 17.55
N PHE A 81 -9.69 0.80 17.10
CA PHE A 81 -10.98 1.46 17.26
C PHE A 81 -12.11 0.74 16.51
N TYR A 82 -11.82 0.21 15.32
CA TYR A 82 -12.78 -0.51 14.50
C TYR A 82 -12.77 -2.03 14.71
N ASN A 83 -12.00 -2.53 15.68
CA ASN A 83 -11.84 -3.96 15.97
C ASN A 83 -11.47 -4.78 14.72
N ILE A 84 -10.47 -4.29 13.98
CA ILE A 84 -9.95 -4.91 12.76
C ILE A 84 -8.71 -5.71 13.12
N ALA A 85 -8.75 -7.02 12.90
CA ALA A 85 -7.61 -7.90 13.16
C ALA A 85 -6.54 -7.77 12.07
N PRO A 86 -5.25 -8.04 12.35
CA PRO A 86 -4.17 -7.88 11.37
C PRO A 86 -4.40 -8.60 10.04
N HIS A 87 -4.95 -9.82 10.06
CA HIS A 87 -5.20 -10.61 8.85
C HIS A 87 -6.33 -10.05 7.97
N GLU A 88 -7.08 -9.07 8.48
CA GLU A 88 -8.13 -8.32 7.78
C GLU A 88 -7.58 -7.01 7.17
N ILE A 89 -6.27 -6.75 7.29
CA ILE A 89 -5.60 -5.53 6.82
C ILE A 89 -4.75 -5.85 5.59
N LEU A 90 -4.86 -5.01 4.55
CA LEU A 90 -3.90 -4.93 3.45
C LEU A 90 -3.13 -3.61 3.54
N ILE A 91 -1.81 -3.67 3.49
CA ILE A 91 -0.93 -2.49 3.47
C ILE A 91 -0.20 -2.43 2.13
N ALA A 92 -0.49 -1.40 1.34
CA ALA A 92 0.22 -1.08 0.11
C ALA A 92 1.40 -0.15 0.40
N HIS A 93 2.56 -0.50 -0.15
CA HIS A 93 3.81 0.24 0.07
C HIS A 93 4.79 0.05 -1.09
N ASP A 94 5.77 0.94 -1.19
CA ASP A 94 6.86 0.80 -2.15
C ASP A 94 7.86 -0.30 -1.76
N GLU A 95 8.43 -0.96 -2.75
CA GLU A 95 9.35 -2.08 -2.56
C GLU A 95 10.59 -1.92 -3.44
N LEU A 96 11.74 -1.77 -2.79
CA LEU A 96 13.04 -1.61 -3.44
C LEU A 96 13.48 -2.88 -4.16
N ASP A 97 13.15 -4.05 -3.62
CA ASP A 97 13.63 -5.33 -4.14
C ASP A 97 12.76 -5.89 -5.29
N ILE A 98 11.80 -5.10 -5.77
CA ILE A 98 10.94 -5.42 -6.91
C ILE A 98 11.11 -4.31 -7.96
N SER A 99 11.32 -4.69 -9.22
CA SER A 99 11.45 -3.75 -10.34
C SER A 99 10.18 -2.91 -10.54
N ALA A 100 10.34 -1.68 -11.02
CA ALA A 100 9.23 -0.88 -11.51
C ALA A 100 8.44 -1.65 -12.59
N GLY A 101 7.11 -1.62 -12.52
CA GLY A 101 6.25 -2.44 -13.39
C GLY A 101 6.00 -3.86 -12.89
N SER A 102 6.41 -4.19 -11.67
CA SER A 102 6.09 -5.44 -11.01
C SER A 102 5.53 -5.19 -9.62
N LEU A 103 4.76 -6.14 -9.11
CA LEU A 103 4.25 -6.09 -7.75
C LEU A 103 4.24 -7.49 -7.14
N ARG A 104 4.14 -7.56 -5.83
CA ARG A 104 3.87 -8.84 -5.14
C ARG A 104 2.83 -8.68 -4.05
N LEU A 105 1.96 -9.68 -3.95
CA LEU A 105 1.05 -9.84 -2.82
C LEU A 105 1.67 -10.85 -1.84
N LYS A 106 1.73 -10.49 -0.56
CA LYS A 106 2.32 -11.33 0.48
C LYS A 106 1.56 -11.20 1.79
N LYS A 107 1.30 -12.31 2.47
CA LYS A 107 0.86 -12.32 3.87
C LYS A 107 2.06 -12.46 4.80
N GLY A 108 2.07 -11.76 5.94
CA GLY A 108 3.11 -11.95 6.94
C GLY A 108 4.46 -11.34 6.60
N GLY A 109 5.51 -11.76 7.32
CA GLY A 109 6.91 -11.38 7.09
C GLY A 109 7.37 -10.12 7.84
N GLY A 110 8.65 -9.79 7.70
CA GLY A 110 9.26 -8.61 8.32
C GLY A 110 9.03 -7.31 7.54
N HIS A 111 9.66 -6.23 8.01
CA HIS A 111 9.56 -4.90 7.39
C HIS A 111 10.48 -4.69 6.17
N GLY A 112 11.47 -5.55 5.93
CA GLY A 112 12.33 -5.46 4.74
C GLY A 112 13.12 -4.15 4.63
N GLY A 113 13.42 -3.51 5.76
CA GLY A 113 14.03 -2.17 5.80
C GLY A 113 13.08 -0.99 5.53
N HIS A 114 11.81 -1.24 5.19
CA HIS A 114 10.82 -0.18 4.95
C HIS A 114 10.40 0.50 6.26
N ASN A 115 10.56 1.83 6.34
CA ASN A 115 10.38 2.59 7.59
C ASN A 115 8.93 2.58 8.11
N GLY A 116 7.92 2.66 7.24
CA GLY A 116 6.52 2.58 7.68
C GLY A 116 6.15 1.22 8.27
N LEU A 117 6.49 0.13 7.59
CA LEU A 117 6.33 -1.22 8.12
C LEU A 117 7.12 -1.47 9.41
N LYS A 118 8.32 -0.88 9.54
CA LYS A 118 9.12 -0.96 10.77
C LYS A 118 8.40 -0.34 11.97
N ASP A 119 7.63 0.71 11.74
CA ASP A 119 6.82 1.37 12.77
C ASP A 119 5.49 0.63 13.04
N ILE A 120 4.86 0.05 12.01
CA ILE A 120 3.56 -0.64 12.15
C ILE A 120 3.66 -2.00 12.85
N VAL A 121 4.63 -2.83 12.45
CA VAL A 121 4.75 -4.24 12.90
C VAL A 121 4.81 -4.39 14.42
N PRO A 122 5.56 -3.57 15.18
CA PRO A 122 5.58 -3.64 16.64
C PRO A 122 4.22 -3.43 17.33
N HIS A 123 3.29 -2.72 16.69
CA HIS A 123 2.01 -2.35 17.30
C HIS A 123 0.87 -3.33 17.00
N ILE A 124 0.82 -3.88 15.78
CA ILE A 124 -0.27 -4.76 15.33
C ILE A 124 0.19 -6.18 14.99
N GLY A 125 1.49 -6.48 15.11
CA GLY A 125 2.08 -7.73 14.64
C GLY A 125 2.31 -7.76 13.14
N ALA A 126 2.73 -8.91 12.63
CA ALA A 126 3.13 -9.08 11.23
C ALA A 126 2.08 -9.73 10.33
N ASP A 127 1.01 -10.29 10.91
CA ASP A 127 0.01 -11.13 10.21
C ASP A 127 -0.99 -10.32 9.38
N PHE A 128 -0.51 -9.36 8.58
CA PHE A 128 -1.30 -8.60 7.63
C PHE A 128 -0.86 -8.87 6.20
N TRP A 129 -1.72 -8.52 5.24
CA TRP A 129 -1.41 -8.58 3.82
C TRP A 129 -0.61 -7.36 3.37
N ARG A 130 0.29 -7.57 2.43
CA ARG A 130 1.19 -6.56 1.87
C ARG A 130 1.05 -6.54 0.36
N LEU A 131 0.68 -5.40 -0.19
CA LEU A 131 0.81 -5.13 -1.62
C LEU A 131 2.13 -4.39 -1.83
N ARG A 132 3.14 -5.13 -2.29
CA ARG A 132 4.51 -4.64 -2.47
C ARG A 132 4.64 -4.10 -3.89
N VAL A 133 4.59 -2.78 -4.06
CA VAL A 133 4.66 -2.10 -5.36
C VAL A 133 6.12 -1.87 -5.71
N GLY A 134 6.61 -2.48 -6.77
CA GLY A 134 8.01 -2.38 -7.16
C GLY A 134 8.40 -0.98 -7.60
N ILE A 135 9.48 -0.45 -7.03
CA ILE A 135 10.05 0.85 -7.39
C ILE A 135 11.51 0.75 -7.85
N GLY A 136 12.05 -0.47 -7.88
CA GLY A 136 13.46 -0.75 -8.13
C GLY A 136 14.39 -0.26 -7.02
N ARG A 137 15.67 -0.60 -7.14
CA ARG A 137 16.71 -0.25 -6.18
C ARG A 137 17.81 0.56 -6.88
N PRO A 138 18.34 1.62 -6.24
CA PRO A 138 19.49 2.34 -6.78
C PRO A 138 20.76 1.48 -6.67
N ALA A 139 21.77 1.78 -7.49
CA ALA A 139 23.02 1.01 -7.53
C ALA A 139 23.76 0.92 -6.18
N HIS A 140 23.66 1.96 -5.34
CA HIS A 140 24.31 2.01 -4.04
C HIS A 140 23.31 2.22 -2.91
N SER A 141 23.53 1.54 -1.78
CA SER A 141 22.68 1.62 -0.59
C SER A 141 22.60 3.04 -0.01
N SER A 142 23.67 3.82 -0.12
CA SER A 142 23.71 5.23 0.29
C SER A 142 22.71 6.12 -0.45
N MET A 143 22.27 5.71 -1.65
CA MET A 143 21.33 6.48 -2.47
C MET A 143 19.86 6.12 -2.21
N VAL A 144 19.57 5.14 -1.34
CA VAL A 144 18.20 4.67 -1.09
C VAL A 144 17.27 5.78 -0.63
N SER A 145 17.71 6.64 0.30
CA SER A 145 16.88 7.74 0.80
C SER A 145 16.48 8.71 -0.33
N GLY A 146 17.45 9.14 -1.16
CA GLY A 146 17.19 10.00 -2.31
C GLY A 146 16.35 9.30 -3.39
N TRP A 147 16.54 8.00 -3.58
CA TRP A 147 15.77 7.21 -4.55
C TRP A 147 14.29 7.17 -4.20
N VAL A 148 13.93 6.77 -2.98
CA VAL A 148 12.52 6.67 -2.56
C VAL A 148 11.85 8.04 -2.53
N LEU A 149 12.58 9.10 -2.16
CA LEU A 149 12.08 10.49 -2.14
C LEU A 149 12.17 11.21 -3.50
N SER A 150 12.43 10.49 -4.59
CA SER A 150 12.47 11.08 -5.93
C SER A 150 11.34 10.56 -6.82
N LYS A 151 10.99 11.37 -7.82
CA LYS A 151 9.99 11.03 -8.84
C LYS A 151 10.52 9.90 -9.76
N PRO A 152 9.71 8.87 -10.07
CA PRO A 152 10.06 7.89 -11.08
C PRO A 152 10.28 8.56 -12.45
N MET A 153 11.11 7.93 -13.31
CA MET A 153 11.12 8.30 -14.72
C MET A 153 9.74 8.04 -15.34
N SER A 154 9.42 8.71 -16.45
CA SER A 154 8.08 8.61 -17.07
C SER A 154 7.68 7.16 -17.35
N ASP A 155 8.58 6.37 -17.93
CA ASP A 155 8.31 4.95 -18.26
C ASP A 155 8.12 4.11 -16.99
N ASP A 156 8.97 4.31 -15.97
CA ASP A 156 8.81 3.65 -14.68
C ASP A 156 7.47 4.00 -14.03
N ARG A 157 7.05 5.26 -14.12
CA ARG A 157 5.76 5.70 -13.57
C ARG A 157 4.59 5.00 -14.25
N VAL A 158 4.56 5.00 -15.59
CA VAL A 158 3.54 4.29 -16.37
C VAL A 158 3.51 2.80 -16.03
N ASN A 159 4.69 2.19 -15.87
CA ASN A 159 4.81 0.80 -15.50
C ASN A 159 4.28 0.53 -14.08
N ILE A 160 4.58 1.40 -13.12
CA ILE A 160 4.04 1.32 -11.76
C ILE A 160 2.51 1.47 -11.76
N ASP A 161 1.95 2.38 -12.54
CA ASP A 161 0.49 2.56 -12.65
C ASP A 161 -0.17 1.29 -13.21
N ARG A 162 0.40 0.65 -14.24
CA ARG A 162 -0.05 -0.67 -14.74
C ARG A 162 0.05 -1.78 -13.70
N ALA A 163 1.10 -1.76 -12.89
CA ALA A 163 1.22 -2.70 -11.77
C ALA A 163 0.12 -2.44 -10.73
N ILE A 164 -0.16 -1.19 -10.37
CA ILE A 164 -1.26 -0.82 -9.46
C ILE A 164 -2.61 -1.34 -9.97
N GLU A 165 -2.88 -1.26 -11.27
CA GLU A 165 -4.08 -1.85 -11.87
C GLU A 165 -4.16 -3.37 -11.66
N CYS A 166 -3.05 -4.09 -11.86
CA CYS A 166 -2.98 -5.51 -11.53
C CYS A 166 -3.21 -5.77 -10.03
N GLY A 167 -2.67 -4.90 -9.16
CA GLY A 167 -2.89 -4.94 -7.72
C GLY A 167 -4.37 -4.81 -7.35
N MET A 168 -5.13 -3.97 -8.06
CA MET A 168 -6.58 -3.85 -7.87
C MET A 168 -7.32 -5.13 -8.28
N ASN A 169 -6.89 -5.82 -9.33
CA ASN A 169 -7.46 -7.10 -9.76
C ASN A 169 -7.12 -8.22 -8.76
N ALA A 170 -5.91 -8.22 -8.22
CA ALA A 170 -5.50 -9.15 -7.17
C ALA A 170 -6.29 -8.91 -5.86
N LEU A 171 -6.56 -7.65 -5.52
CA LEU A 171 -7.41 -7.28 -4.39
C LEU A 171 -8.83 -7.85 -4.54
N GLU A 172 -9.41 -7.85 -5.74
CA GLU A 172 -10.73 -8.43 -5.99
C GLU A 172 -10.77 -9.92 -5.62
N LEU A 173 -9.79 -10.69 -6.09
CA LEU A 173 -9.65 -12.11 -5.77
C LEU A 173 -9.45 -12.31 -4.26
N LEU A 174 -8.62 -11.48 -3.64
CA LEU A 174 -8.36 -11.55 -2.21
C LEU A 174 -9.63 -11.30 -1.38
N ILE A 175 -10.41 -10.28 -1.75
CA ILE A 175 -11.70 -9.94 -1.12
C ILE A 175 -12.73 -11.07 -1.30
N LYS A 176 -12.72 -11.74 -2.45
CA LYS A 176 -13.57 -12.91 -2.73
C LYS A 176 -13.10 -14.20 -2.02
N GLY A 177 -11.94 -14.16 -1.34
CA GLY A 177 -11.38 -15.30 -0.61
C GLY A 177 -10.50 -16.23 -1.45
N ASP A 178 -10.24 -15.90 -2.72
CA ASP A 178 -9.37 -16.66 -3.63
C ASP A 178 -7.88 -16.28 -3.43
N GLU A 179 -7.36 -16.48 -2.21
CA GLU A 179 -6.01 -16.03 -1.82
C GLU A 179 -4.90 -16.51 -2.76
N GLN A 180 -4.90 -17.80 -3.12
CA GLN A 180 -3.88 -18.37 -4.00
C GLN A 180 -3.91 -17.76 -5.39
N LYS A 181 -5.09 -17.48 -5.94
CA LYS A 181 -5.23 -16.83 -7.24
C LYS A 181 -4.81 -15.36 -7.16
N ALA A 182 -5.17 -14.66 -6.08
CA ALA A 182 -4.74 -13.29 -5.83
C ALA A 182 -3.20 -13.19 -5.81
N ILE A 183 -2.54 -14.10 -5.08
CA ILE A 183 -1.08 -14.19 -5.01
C ILE A 183 -0.49 -14.53 -6.39
N SER A 184 -1.05 -15.53 -7.08
CA SER A 184 -0.55 -15.97 -8.39
C SER A 184 -0.68 -14.87 -9.44
N LEU A 185 -1.80 -14.14 -9.47
CA LEU A 185 -2.03 -13.02 -10.38
C LEU A 185 -1.02 -11.90 -10.11
N ALA A 186 -0.93 -11.44 -8.87
CA ALA A 186 -0.03 -10.37 -8.45
C ALA A 186 1.43 -10.71 -8.76
N ASN A 187 1.89 -11.88 -8.31
CA ASN A 187 3.31 -12.26 -8.38
C ASN A 187 3.73 -12.72 -9.78
N GLY A 188 2.78 -13.10 -10.63
CA GLY A 188 3.00 -13.49 -12.01
C GLY A 188 2.84 -12.34 -13.02
N PHE A 189 2.47 -11.14 -12.56
CA PHE A 189 2.25 -9.99 -13.43
C PHE A 189 3.51 -9.63 -14.21
N LYS A 190 3.31 -9.37 -15.51
CA LYS A 190 4.32 -8.85 -16.42
C LYS A 190 3.69 -7.71 -17.20
N LEU A 191 4.49 -6.71 -17.53
CA LEU A 191 4.05 -5.64 -18.41
C LEU A 191 3.63 -6.22 -19.78
N PRO A 192 2.57 -5.66 -20.40
CA PRO A 192 2.22 -6.01 -21.77
C PRO A 192 3.39 -5.73 -22.70
N THR A 193 3.71 -6.69 -23.56
CA THR A 193 4.65 -6.53 -24.70
C THR A 193 4.04 -5.66 -25.79
#